data_AF-A0A9Q7BDC5-F1
#
_entry.id   AF-A0A9Q7BDC5-F1
#
_cell.length_a   1.000
_cell.length_b   1.000
_cell.length_c   1.000
_cell.angle_alpha   90.00
_cell.angle_beta   90.00
_cell.angle_gamma   90.00
#
_symmetry.space_group_name_H-M   'P 1'
#
loop_
_entity.id
_entity.type
_entity.pdbx_description
1 polymer ?
#
loop_
_entity_poly.entity_id
_entity_poly.type
_entity_poly.pdbx_seq_one_letter_code
_entity_poly.pdbx_strand_id
1 'polypeptide(L)'
;MKRFLAVLLLAAQPLAASAAPSGAHSMSLPAVEDALVKGRSVAVSLDLGRCTSSSGDEKPSKTRGGLKIEAFRIMDDGTLAFADEHMTLDLEGKPIVQLLRYRVHPDKNAEFTMTVFSLPGYTQVGTPRSFTCKINDGMSFFTAR
;
A
#
# COMPACT_ATOMS: atom_id res chain seq x y z
N MET A 1 21.83 -11.40 -74.30
CA MET A 1 22.13 -11.96 -72.96
C MET A 1 21.50 -11.03 -71.92
N LYS A 2 20.37 -11.46 -71.33
CA LYS A 2 19.57 -10.70 -70.35
C LYS A 2 20.27 -10.72 -68.99
N ARG A 3 20.49 -9.55 -68.36
CA ARG A 3 20.86 -9.45 -66.95
C ARG A 3 19.76 -8.66 -66.24
N PHE A 4 18.92 -9.39 -65.51
CA PHE A 4 17.91 -8.81 -64.62
C PHE A 4 18.60 -8.33 -63.34
N LEU A 5 18.54 -7.03 -63.05
CA LEU A 5 18.90 -6.49 -61.75
C LEU A 5 17.71 -6.70 -60.80
N ALA A 6 17.85 -7.60 -59.84
CA ALA A 6 16.90 -7.76 -58.75
C ALA A 6 17.24 -6.74 -57.65
N VAL A 7 16.33 -5.78 -57.41
CA VAL A 7 16.40 -4.83 -56.30
C VAL A 7 15.84 -5.54 -55.05
N LEU A 8 16.70 -5.84 -54.08
CA LEU A 8 16.30 -6.33 -52.77
C LEU A 8 15.78 -5.17 -51.91
N LEU A 9 14.46 -5.08 -51.73
CA LEU A 9 13.84 -4.23 -50.72
C LEU A 9 14.05 -4.85 -49.32
N LEU A 10 14.94 -4.28 -48.52
CA LEU A 10 14.99 -4.56 -47.09
C LEU A 10 13.79 -3.87 -46.41
N ALA A 11 12.79 -4.66 -46.04
CA ALA A 11 11.71 -4.19 -45.17
C ALA A 11 12.26 -4.02 -43.74
N ALA A 12 12.46 -2.78 -43.31
CA ALA A 12 12.74 -2.46 -41.93
C ALA A 12 11.49 -2.72 -41.08
N GLN A 13 11.52 -3.76 -40.24
CA GLN A 13 10.48 -3.99 -39.25
C GLN A 13 10.76 -3.09 -38.03
N PRO A 14 9.79 -2.26 -37.59
CA PRO A 14 9.95 -1.54 -36.33
C PRO A 14 9.97 -2.55 -35.18
N LEU A 15 11.03 -2.55 -34.38
CA LEU A 15 11.00 -3.19 -33.06
C LEU A 15 9.96 -2.44 -32.22
N ALA A 16 8.75 -2.96 -32.15
CA ALA A 16 7.83 -2.62 -31.10
C ALA A 16 8.44 -3.12 -29.78
N ALA A 17 9.10 -2.22 -29.04
CA ALA A 17 9.48 -2.49 -27.66
C ALA A 17 8.19 -2.66 -26.86
N SER A 18 7.78 -3.90 -26.65
CA SER A 18 6.77 -4.24 -25.64
C SER A 18 7.34 -3.81 -24.29
N ALA A 19 6.96 -2.62 -23.82
CA ALA A 19 7.10 -2.27 -22.43
C ALA A 19 6.26 -3.27 -21.65
N ALA A 20 6.91 -4.31 -21.12
CA ALA A 20 6.27 -5.17 -20.13
C ALA A 20 5.70 -4.25 -19.05
N PRO A 21 4.46 -4.46 -18.59
CA PRO A 21 3.97 -3.72 -17.45
C PRO A 21 4.96 -3.97 -16.32
N SER A 22 5.74 -2.96 -15.95
CA SER A 22 6.57 -3.00 -14.76
C SER A 22 5.59 -3.10 -13.61
N GLY A 23 5.22 -4.32 -13.22
CA GLY A 23 4.49 -4.56 -11.99
C GLY A 23 5.31 -3.87 -10.91
N ALA A 24 4.78 -2.77 -10.36
CA ALA A 24 5.52 -1.95 -9.43
C ALA A 24 6.01 -2.88 -8.31
N HIS A 25 7.32 -3.09 -8.24
CA HIS A 25 7.89 -3.93 -7.22
C HIS A 25 7.66 -3.23 -5.87
N SER A 26 7.10 -3.95 -4.91
CA SER A 26 6.90 -3.38 -3.58
C SER A 26 8.26 -3.05 -2.96
N MET A 27 8.34 -1.90 -2.32
CA MET A 27 9.57 -1.36 -1.73
C MET A 27 9.94 -2.15 -0.47
N SER A 28 11.25 -2.29 -0.21
CA SER A 28 11.74 -2.73 1.10
C SER A 28 11.59 -1.60 2.13
N LEU A 29 11.54 -1.94 3.42
CA LEU A 29 11.45 -0.93 4.49
C LEU A 29 12.56 0.14 4.41
N PRO A 30 13.85 -0.20 4.23
CA PRO A 30 14.88 0.82 4.08
C PRO A 30 14.67 1.74 2.86
N ALA A 31 14.10 1.22 1.77
CA ALA A 31 13.79 2.02 0.59
C ALA A 31 12.60 2.96 0.84
N VAL A 32 11.61 2.50 1.61
CA VAL A 32 10.47 3.32 2.06
C VAL A 32 10.97 4.47 2.93
N GLU A 33 11.77 4.17 3.95
CA GLU A 33 12.35 5.16 4.86
C GLU A 33 13.20 6.19 4.11
N ASP A 34 14.10 5.75 3.23
CA ASP A 34 14.92 6.64 2.40
C ASP A 34 14.06 7.56 1.52
N ALA A 35 12.96 7.03 0.96
CA ALA A 35 12.03 7.82 0.15
C ALA A 35 11.29 8.87 0.98
N LEU A 36 10.70 8.46 2.09
CA LEU A 36 9.94 9.34 2.98
C LEU A 36 10.81 10.47 3.55
N VAL A 37 12.02 10.15 4.03
CA VAL A 37 12.96 11.16 4.58
C VAL A 37 13.44 12.15 3.51
N LYS A 38 13.51 11.72 2.24
CA LYS A 38 13.81 12.60 1.10
C LYS A 38 12.59 13.38 0.58
N GLY A 39 11.44 13.29 1.26
CA GLY A 39 10.20 13.96 0.87
C GLY A 39 9.54 13.37 -0.38
N ARG A 40 9.89 12.13 -0.77
CA ARG A 40 9.24 11.45 -1.90
C ARG A 40 7.94 10.82 -1.45
N SER A 41 6.93 10.88 -2.31
CA SER A 41 5.62 10.27 -2.06
C SER A 41 5.72 8.74 -2.05
N VAL A 42 5.22 8.13 -0.97
CA VAL A 42 5.07 6.67 -0.85
C VAL A 42 3.61 6.34 -0.61
N ALA A 43 3.09 5.35 -1.33
CA ALA A 43 1.79 4.76 -1.08
C ALA A 43 1.93 3.43 -0.34
N VAL A 44 1.01 3.14 0.57
CA VAL A 44 0.83 1.83 1.18
C VAL A 44 -0.45 1.17 0.65
N SER A 45 -0.40 -0.13 0.47
CA SER A 45 -1.56 -0.99 0.22
C SER A 45 -1.65 -2.06 1.30
N LEU A 46 -2.85 -2.34 1.74
CA LEU A 46 -3.21 -3.39 2.68
C LEU A 46 -4.12 -4.41 1.99
N ASP A 47 -3.83 -5.68 2.23
CA ASP A 47 -4.71 -6.82 1.96
C ASP A 47 -4.91 -7.58 3.28
N LEU A 48 -5.99 -7.26 4.01
CA LEU A 48 -6.25 -7.85 5.32
C LEU A 48 -6.53 -9.36 5.25
N GLY A 49 -6.83 -9.89 4.06
CA GLY A 49 -6.99 -11.33 3.83
C GLY A 49 -5.68 -12.11 3.90
N ARG A 50 -4.55 -11.40 3.88
CA ARG A 50 -3.20 -11.95 4.05
C ARG A 50 -2.60 -11.63 5.42
N CYS A 51 -3.37 -10.98 6.30
CA CYS A 51 -2.97 -10.65 7.67
C CYS A 51 -3.70 -11.55 8.67
N THR A 52 -3.16 -11.65 9.88
CA THR A 52 -3.82 -12.33 11.01
C THR A 52 -4.50 -11.31 11.91
N SER A 53 -5.76 -11.52 12.28
CA SER A 53 -6.41 -10.69 13.29
C SER A 53 -5.76 -10.96 14.66
N SER A 54 -5.37 -9.89 15.35
CA SER A 54 -4.67 -10.00 16.65
C SER A 54 -5.55 -10.55 17.77
N SER A 55 -6.88 -10.53 17.62
CA SER A 55 -7.82 -11.06 18.62
C SER A 55 -8.17 -12.54 18.42
N GLY A 56 -7.66 -13.21 17.37
CA GLY A 56 -7.87 -14.65 17.12
C GLY A 56 -9.29 -15.06 16.68
N ASP A 57 -10.32 -14.29 17.04
CA ASP A 57 -11.73 -14.63 16.82
C ASP A 57 -12.35 -14.02 15.55
N GLU A 58 -11.58 -13.24 14.79
CA GLU A 58 -12.10 -12.53 13.63
C GLU A 58 -11.94 -13.34 12.34
N LYS A 59 -13.02 -13.53 11.59
CA LYS A 59 -12.97 -14.17 10.26
C LYS A 59 -11.97 -13.40 9.38
N PRO A 60 -11.21 -14.09 8.50
CA PRO A 60 -10.33 -13.44 7.55
C PRO A 60 -11.07 -12.33 6.79
N SER A 61 -10.64 -11.09 6.98
CA SER A 61 -11.24 -9.95 6.29
C SER A 61 -10.84 -10.01 4.83
N LYS A 62 -11.77 -9.76 3.89
CA LYS A 62 -11.44 -9.59 2.46
C LYS A 62 -11.17 -8.13 2.10
N THR A 63 -11.13 -7.25 3.10
CA THR A 63 -10.93 -5.82 2.89
C THR A 63 -9.53 -5.55 2.38
N ARG A 64 -9.49 -4.77 1.30
CA ARG A 64 -8.27 -4.20 0.73
C ARG A 64 -8.40 -2.69 0.75
N GLY A 65 -7.31 -2.01 1.01
CA GLY A 65 -7.29 -0.55 1.10
C GLY A 65 -5.89 -0.02 0.87
N GLY A 66 -5.75 1.29 0.84
CA GLY A 66 -4.46 1.93 0.68
C GLY A 66 -4.57 3.44 0.79
N LEU A 67 -3.44 4.07 1.02
CA LEU A 67 -3.32 5.52 1.16
C LEU A 67 -1.93 5.99 0.72
N LYS A 68 -1.80 7.27 0.43
CA LYS A 68 -0.50 7.94 0.37
C LYS A 68 -0.09 8.32 1.79
N ILE A 69 1.16 8.07 2.16
CA ILE A 69 1.65 8.38 3.50
C ILE A 69 1.92 9.89 3.55
N GLU A 70 1.03 10.62 4.21
CA GLU A 70 1.12 12.08 4.34
C GLU A 70 2.09 12.50 5.46
N ALA A 71 2.13 11.74 6.55
CA ALA A 71 3.00 11.99 7.69
C ALA A 71 3.51 10.68 8.28
N PHE A 72 4.77 10.68 8.73
CA PHE A 72 5.43 9.50 9.28
C PHE A 72 6.39 9.88 10.40
N ARG A 73 6.79 8.88 11.18
CA ARG A 73 7.93 8.94 12.10
C ARG A 73 8.71 7.64 12.02
N ILE A 74 10.02 7.73 12.20
CA ILE A 74 10.92 6.58 12.37
C ILE A 74 11.44 6.67 13.80
N MET A 75 11.28 5.59 14.57
CA MET A 75 11.70 5.51 15.97
C MET A 75 13.16 5.04 16.08
N ASP A 76 13.78 5.23 17.25
CA ASP A 76 15.17 4.79 17.51
C ASP A 76 15.36 3.27 17.35
N ASP A 77 14.30 2.48 17.53
CA ASP A 77 14.30 1.03 17.31
C ASP A 77 14.12 0.63 15.84
N GLY A 78 14.07 1.60 14.92
CA GLY A 78 13.85 1.38 13.49
C GLY A 78 12.38 1.13 13.11
N THR A 79 11.42 1.32 14.01
CA THR A 79 10.00 1.22 13.67
C THR A 79 9.54 2.43 12.86
N LEU A 80 9.10 2.20 11.63
CA LEU A 80 8.33 3.18 10.84
C LEU A 80 6.88 3.18 11.33
N ALA A 81 6.36 4.35 11.69
CA ALA A 81 4.96 4.50 12.06
C ALA A 81 4.32 5.68 11.33
N PHE A 82 3.08 5.50 10.90
CA PHE A 82 2.26 6.52 10.28
C PHE A 82 0.78 6.28 10.61
N ALA A 83 -0.04 7.29 10.37
CA ALA A 83 -1.47 7.22 10.66
C ALA A 83 -2.25 8.03 9.62
N ASP A 84 -3.54 7.74 9.56
CA ASP A 84 -4.51 8.49 8.76
C ASP A 84 -5.79 8.69 9.57
N GLU A 85 -6.44 9.83 9.35
CA GLU A 85 -7.76 10.12 9.85
C GLU A 85 -8.73 10.10 8.66
N HIS A 86 -9.60 9.09 8.63
CA HIS A 86 -10.54 8.90 7.54
C HIS A 86 -11.97 9.20 8.00
N MET A 87 -12.47 10.41 7.71
CA MET A 87 -13.86 10.78 7.93
C MET A 87 -14.75 10.19 6.83
N THR A 88 -15.81 9.50 7.22
CA THR A 88 -16.76 8.87 6.28
C THR A 88 -18.13 8.67 6.94
N LEU A 89 -19.03 7.96 6.27
CA LEU A 89 -20.32 7.54 6.82
C LEU A 89 -20.29 6.04 7.18
N ASP A 90 -21.00 5.66 8.24
CA ASP A 90 -21.28 4.25 8.54
C ASP A 90 -22.37 3.67 7.60
N LEU A 91 -22.73 2.40 7.81
CA LEU A 91 -23.72 1.70 6.99
C LEU A 91 -25.14 2.28 7.12
N GLU A 92 -25.40 2.99 8.23
CA GLU A 92 -26.65 3.68 8.53
C GLU A 92 -26.62 5.15 8.09
N GLY A 93 -25.53 5.60 7.45
CA GLY A 93 -25.37 6.96 6.93
C GLY A 93 -24.98 8.00 7.99
N LYS A 94 -24.51 7.60 9.17
CA LYS A 94 -24.09 8.52 10.23
C LYS A 94 -22.61 8.89 10.08
N PRO A 95 -22.23 10.15 10.34
CA PRO A 95 -20.83 10.57 10.30
C PRO A 95 -19.98 9.84 11.33
N ILE A 96 -18.86 9.29 10.86
CA ILE A 96 -17.83 8.64 11.68
C ILE A 96 -16.45 9.13 11.26
N VAL A 97 -15.49 8.96 12.16
CA VAL A 97 -14.06 9.09 11.87
C VAL A 97 -13.35 7.78 12.21
N GLN A 98 -12.53 7.31 11.28
CA GLN A 98 -11.69 6.13 11.46
C GLN A 98 -10.25 6.59 11.71
N LEU A 99 -9.67 6.21 12.84
CA LEU A 99 -8.26 6.42 13.13
C LEU A 99 -7.50 5.16 12.71
N LEU A 100 -6.77 5.27 11.60
CA LEU A 100 -6.00 4.20 10.98
C LEU A 100 -4.54 4.36 11.41
N ARG A 101 -3.94 3.34 12.01
CA ARG A 101 -2.56 3.41 12.50
C ARG A 101 -1.76 2.23 11.99
N TYR A 102 -0.53 2.52 11.59
CA TYR A 102 0.38 1.58 10.96
C TYR A 102 1.72 1.60 11.69
N ARG A 103 2.26 0.42 11.96
CA ARG A 103 3.61 0.25 12.49
C ARG A 103 4.31 -0.81 11.66
N VAL A 104 5.55 -0.57 11.29
CA VAL A 104 6.36 -1.49 10.50
C VAL A 104 7.70 -1.64 11.19
N HIS A 105 8.02 -2.86 11.57
CA HIS A 105 9.23 -3.18 12.31
C HIS A 105 10.36 -3.62 11.38
N PRO A 106 11.63 -3.48 11.82
CA PRO A 106 12.80 -3.90 11.03
C PRO A 106 12.80 -5.39 10.63
N ASP A 107 12.13 -6.24 11.41
CA ASP A 107 11.98 -7.67 11.16
C ASP A 107 10.90 -8.01 10.09
N LYS A 108 10.32 -6.97 9.46
CA LYS A 108 9.26 -7.01 8.45
C LYS A 108 7.87 -7.32 9.00
N ASN A 109 7.70 -7.50 10.30
CA ASN A 109 6.37 -7.54 10.89
C ASN A 109 5.75 -6.15 10.82
N ALA A 110 4.44 -6.10 10.57
CA ALA A 110 3.69 -4.87 10.51
C ALA A 110 2.38 -5.01 11.28
N GLU A 111 1.94 -3.91 11.87
CA GLU A 111 0.69 -3.82 12.61
C GLU A 111 -0.20 -2.78 11.94
N PHE A 112 -1.47 -3.12 11.75
CA PHE A 112 -2.52 -2.20 11.36
C PHE A 112 -3.61 -2.21 12.41
N THR A 113 -3.99 -1.04 12.93
CA THR A 113 -5.12 -0.90 13.84
C THR A 113 -6.10 0.13 13.33
N MET A 114 -7.39 -0.13 13.50
CA MET A 114 -8.48 0.80 13.20
C MET A 114 -9.36 0.98 14.44
N THR A 115 -9.52 2.23 14.86
CA THR A 115 -10.53 2.61 15.86
C THR A 115 -11.51 3.57 15.22
N VAL A 116 -12.82 3.34 15.43
CA VAL A 116 -13.88 4.16 14.85
C VAL A 116 -14.55 4.96 15.95
N PHE A 117 -14.80 6.24 15.69
CA PHE A 117 -15.55 7.12 16.58
C PHE A 117 -16.73 7.74 15.84
N SER A 118 -17.85 7.94 16.53
CA SER A 118 -18.98 8.69 16.02
C SER A 118 -18.67 10.18 16.04
N LEU A 119 -19.21 10.92 15.08
CA LEU A 119 -19.15 12.38 15.08
C LEU A 119 -20.52 12.97 15.42
N PRO A 120 -20.57 14.14 16.10
CA PRO A 120 -19.43 14.94 16.56
C PRO A 120 -18.91 14.55 17.95
N GLY A 121 -19.52 13.56 18.62
CA GLY A 121 -19.26 13.27 20.03
C GLY A 121 -17.97 12.52 20.34
N TYR A 122 -17.29 11.99 19.31
CA TYR A 122 -16.11 11.13 19.43
C TYR A 122 -16.31 9.94 20.39
N THR A 123 -17.51 9.34 20.38
CA THR A 123 -17.76 8.11 21.13
C THR A 123 -17.32 6.92 20.29
N GLN A 124 -16.54 5.99 20.86
CA GLN A 124 -16.07 4.82 20.11
C GLN A 124 -17.26 3.98 19.60
N VAL A 125 -17.20 3.59 18.33
CA VAL A 125 -18.19 2.74 17.66
C VAL A 125 -17.59 1.37 17.43
N GLY A 126 -18.22 0.35 18.02
CA GLY A 126 -17.77 -1.03 17.92
C GLY A 126 -16.42 -1.31 18.60
N THR A 127 -15.88 -2.50 18.32
CA THR A 127 -14.59 -2.94 18.84
C THR A 127 -13.46 -2.51 17.91
N PRO A 128 -12.34 -1.97 18.42
CA PRO A 128 -11.18 -1.67 17.62
C PRO A 128 -10.69 -2.92 16.90
N ARG A 129 -10.21 -2.75 15.67
CA ARG A 129 -9.67 -3.85 14.85
C ARG A 129 -8.15 -3.78 14.85
N SER A 130 -7.51 -4.94 14.91
CA SER A 130 -6.04 -5.05 14.89
C SER A 130 -5.63 -6.24 14.05
N PHE A 131 -4.67 -6.01 13.17
CA PHE A 131 -4.13 -7.00 12.25
C PHE A 131 -2.61 -6.99 12.30
N THR A 132 -2.01 -8.17 12.32
CA THR A 132 -0.59 -8.37 12.11
C THR A 132 -0.37 -8.85 10.68
N CYS A 133 0.44 -8.11 9.94
CA CYS A 133 0.79 -8.35 8.55
C CYS A 133 2.32 -8.51 8.43
N LYS A 134 2.80 -8.78 7.22
CA LYS A 134 4.22 -8.65 6.88
C LYS A 134 4.41 -7.74 5.67
N ILE A 135 5.56 -7.11 5.57
CA ILE A 135 5.92 -6.38 4.34
C ILE A 135 5.95 -7.37 3.17
N ASN A 136 5.36 -6.98 2.05
CA ASN A 136 5.14 -7.77 0.84
C ASN A 136 4.17 -8.96 1.02
N ASP A 137 3.55 -9.09 2.19
CA ASP A 137 2.56 -10.11 2.51
C ASP A 137 1.49 -9.56 3.45
N GLY A 138 0.48 -8.91 2.85
CA GLY A 138 -0.59 -8.21 3.56
C GLY A 138 -0.38 -6.70 3.67
N MET A 139 0.86 -6.22 3.72
CA MET A 139 1.19 -4.79 3.60
C MET A 139 2.27 -4.56 2.55
N SER A 140 2.06 -3.66 1.59
CA SER A 140 3.01 -3.40 0.49
C SER A 140 3.16 -1.90 0.25
N PHE A 141 4.36 -1.48 -0.15
CA PHE A 141 4.71 -0.07 -0.33
C PHE A 141 5.16 0.21 -1.74
N PHE A 142 4.83 1.37 -2.28
CA PHE A 142 5.13 1.74 -3.65
C PHE A 142 5.50 3.21 -3.73
N THR A 143 6.34 3.59 -4.68
CA THR A 143 6.48 4.99 -5.06
C THR A 143 5.12 5.49 -5.54
N ALA A 144 4.60 6.54 -4.90
CA ALA A 144 3.36 7.15 -5.33
C ALA A 144 3.60 8.00 -6.58
N ARG A 145 2.65 7.95 -7.52
CA ARG A 145 2.60 8.86 -8.68
C ARG A 145 1.92 10.18 -8.31
#